data_AF-A0A4U9IJ99-F1
#
_entry.id   AF-A0A4U9IJ99-F1
#
_cell.length_a   1.000
_cell.length_b   1.000
_cell.length_c   1.000
_cell.angle_alpha   90.00
_cell.angle_beta   90.00
_cell.angle_gamma   90.00
#
_symmetry.space_group_name_H-M   'P 1'
#
loop_
_entity.id
_entity.type
_entity.pdbx_description
1 polymer ?
#
loop_
_entity_poly.entity_id
_entity_poly.type
_entity_poly.pdbx_seq_one_letter_code
_entity_poly.pdbx_strand_id
1 'polypeptide(L)'
;MVLVEIGGTVGDIESLPFLEAIRQLAVDIGREHALFMHLTLVPYMAAAGEVKTKPTQHSVKELLSIGIQPDILVCRSDRAVPANERAKNCIVL
;
A
#
# COMPACT_ATOMS: atom_id res chain seq x y z
N MET A 1 -7.03 18.42 -9.27
CA MET A 1 -6.36 17.24 -8.68
C MET A 1 -6.37 17.43 -7.18
N VAL A 2 -6.97 16.52 -6.44
CA VAL A 2 -7.01 16.53 -4.97
C VAL A 2 -6.18 15.35 -4.50
N LEU A 3 -5.26 15.57 -3.55
CA LEU A 3 -4.53 14.52 -2.87
C LEU A 3 -5.14 14.36 -1.47
N VAL A 4 -5.52 13.13 -1.13
CA VAL A 4 -6.10 12.80 0.17
C VAL A 4 -5.20 11.77 0.84
N GLU A 5 -4.70 12.11 2.03
CA GLU A 5 -4.04 11.16 2.91
C GLU A 5 -5.09 10.52 3.82
N ILE A 6 -5.06 9.20 3.93
CA ILE A 6 -5.85 8.45 4.90
C ILE A 6 -4.91 8.04 6.02
N GLY A 7 -5.13 8.60 7.21
CA GLY A 7 -4.40 8.21 8.41
C GLY A 7 -4.75 6.79 8.88
N GLY A 8 -3.93 6.26 9.78
CA GLY A 8 -4.07 4.91 10.33
C GLY A 8 -3.30 3.86 9.52
N THR A 9 -3.52 2.58 9.85
CA THR A 9 -2.90 1.45 9.15
C THR A 9 -3.98 0.58 8.53
N VAL A 10 -3.73 0.10 7.32
CA VAL A 10 -4.58 -0.92 6.67
C VAL A 10 -4.52 -2.21 7.51
N GLY A 11 -5.69 -2.73 7.87
CA GLY A 11 -5.86 -3.86 8.78
C GLY A 11 -6.37 -3.46 10.17
N ASP A 12 -6.24 -2.18 10.55
CA ASP A 12 -6.78 -1.67 11.81
C ASP A 12 -8.28 -1.38 11.66
N ILE A 13 -9.07 -1.77 12.67
CA ILE A 13 -10.53 -1.59 12.71
C ILE A 13 -10.91 -0.11 12.59
N GLU A 14 -10.11 0.78 13.18
CA GLU A 14 -10.33 2.23 13.18
C GLU A 14 -10.24 2.83 11.76
N SER A 15 -9.47 2.20 10.87
CA SER A 15 -9.26 2.68 9.49
C SER A 15 -10.39 2.27 8.54
N LEU A 16 -11.17 1.24 8.89
CA LEU A 16 -12.16 0.62 8.00
C LEU A 16 -13.22 1.60 7.45
N PRO A 17 -13.81 2.51 8.25
CA PRO A 17 -14.80 3.46 7.72
C PRO A 17 -14.21 4.40 6.66
N PHE A 18 -12.95 4.82 6.83
CA PHE A 18 -12.28 5.70 5.87
C PHE A 18 -11.93 4.96 4.57
N LEU A 19 -11.47 3.72 4.68
CA LEU A 19 -11.16 2.88 3.52
C LEU A 19 -12.44 2.57 2.72
N GLU A 20 -13.54 2.26 3.38
CA GLU A 20 -14.83 2.06 2.70
C GLU A 20 -15.33 3.35 2.03
N ALA A 21 -15.16 4.51 2.67
CA ALA A 21 -15.56 5.79 2.07
C ALA A 21 -14.80 6.11 0.78
N ILE A 22 -13.47 5.92 0.74
CA ILE A 22 -12.68 6.15 -0.49
C ILE A 22 -12.99 5.12 -1.57
N ARG A 23 -13.35 3.89 -1.17
CA ARG A 23 -13.74 2.83 -2.11
C ARG A 23 -15.06 3.19 -2.79
N GLN A 24 -16.05 3.63 -2.03
CA GLN A 24 -17.34 4.10 -2.56
C GLN A 24 -17.13 5.34 -3.44
N LEU A 25 -16.32 6.31 -3.00
CA LEU A 25 -16.00 7.48 -3.81
C LEU A 25 -15.42 7.10 -5.18
N ALA A 26 -14.48 6.15 -5.23
CA ALA A 26 -13.89 5.69 -6.48
C ALA A 26 -14.90 4.97 -7.40
N VAL A 27 -15.93 4.36 -6.84
CA VAL A 27 -17.05 3.81 -7.62
C VAL A 27 -17.92 4.94 -8.18
N ASP A 28 -18.26 5.92 -7.35
CA ASP A 28 -19.15 7.03 -7.72
C ASP A 28 -18.55 7.93 -8.81
N ILE A 29 -17.24 8.23 -8.74
CA ILE A 29 -16.58 9.11 -9.70
C ILE A 29 -16.00 8.36 -10.91
N GLY A 30 -16.02 7.02 -10.91
CA GLY A 30 -15.36 6.18 -11.91
C GLY A 30 -13.89 5.90 -11.60
N ARG A 31 -13.43 4.69 -11.90
CA ARG A 31 -12.09 4.20 -11.54
C ARG A 31 -10.96 4.94 -12.26
N GLU A 32 -11.22 5.43 -13.46
CA GLU A 32 -10.34 6.26 -14.28
C GLU A 32 -10.05 7.64 -13.68
N HIS A 33 -10.90 8.07 -12.73
CA HIS A 33 -10.77 9.33 -12.02
C HIS A 33 -10.22 9.17 -10.60
N ALA A 34 -9.88 7.95 -10.19
CA ALA A 34 -9.31 7.62 -8.88
C ALA A 34 -7.96 6.90 -9.03
N LEU A 35 -7.01 7.21 -8.15
CA LEU A 35 -5.73 6.49 -8.05
C LEU A 35 -5.43 6.18 -6.59
N PHE A 36 -5.10 4.93 -6.29
CA PHE A 36 -4.75 4.47 -4.95
C PHE A 36 -3.24 4.27 -4.83
N MET A 37 -2.61 5.04 -3.95
CA MET A 37 -1.21 4.87 -3.56
C MET A 37 -1.14 4.23 -2.18
N HIS A 38 -0.51 3.06 -2.07
CA HIS A 38 -0.37 2.37 -0.79
C HIS A 38 1.06 2.47 -0.25
N LEU A 39 1.21 3.12 0.90
CA LEU A 39 2.50 3.27 1.59
C LEU A 39 2.73 2.08 2.52
N THR A 40 3.86 1.41 2.37
CA THR A 40 4.21 0.20 3.13
C THR A 40 5.66 0.23 3.58
N LEU A 41 6.01 -0.57 4.60
CA LEU A 41 7.38 -0.70 5.09
C LEU A 41 7.96 -2.04 4.62
N VAL A 42 9.13 -1.99 4.00
CA VAL A 42 9.96 -3.14 3.64
C VAL A 42 11.18 -3.16 4.57
N PRO A 43 11.07 -3.84 5.73
CA PRO A 43 12.14 -3.81 6.72
C PRO A 43 13.33 -4.68 6.29
N TYR A 44 14.53 -4.21 6.60
CA TYR A 44 15.75 -5.01 6.51
C TYR A 44 15.99 -5.81 7.79
N MET A 45 16.20 -7.13 7.66
CA MET A 45 16.52 -8.00 8.78
C MET A 45 18.01 -8.28 8.84
N ALA A 46 18.73 -7.58 9.73
CA ALA A 46 20.18 -7.70 9.85
C ALA A 46 20.66 -9.13 10.12
N ALA A 47 19.91 -9.92 10.90
CA ALA A 47 20.24 -11.32 11.19
C ALA A 47 20.21 -12.24 9.96
N ALA A 48 19.39 -11.92 8.95
CA ALA A 48 19.28 -12.70 7.72
C ALA A 48 20.01 -12.07 6.53
N GLY A 49 20.42 -10.80 6.65
CA GLY A 49 21.10 -10.07 5.59
C GLY A 49 20.19 -9.61 4.44
N GLU A 50 18.87 -9.77 4.56
CA GLU A 50 17.90 -9.52 3.48
C GLU A 50 16.73 -8.64 3.92
N VAL A 51 16.10 -8.00 2.93
CA VAL A 51 14.82 -7.31 3.12
C VAL A 51 13.68 -8.32 3.24
N LYS A 52 12.59 -7.95 3.91
CA LYS A 52 11.41 -8.80 4.05
C LYS A 52 10.20 -8.15 3.39
N THR A 53 9.73 -8.76 2.30
CA THR A 53 8.55 -8.28 1.56
C THR A 53 7.21 -8.84 2.07
N LYS A 54 7.22 -9.84 2.97
CA LYS A 54 6.00 -10.43 3.54
C LYS A 54 5.06 -9.42 4.22
N PRO A 55 5.53 -8.45 5.03
CA PRO A 55 4.66 -7.44 5.64
C PRO A 55 3.90 -6.63 4.58
N THR A 56 4.60 -6.22 3.51
CA THR A 56 3.98 -5.54 2.36
C THR A 56 2.92 -6.40 1.68
N GLN A 57 3.23 -7.67 1.41
CA GLN A 57 2.29 -8.60 0.78
C GLN A 57 1.02 -8.77 1.63
N HIS A 58 1.16 -8.89 2.96
CA HIS A 58 0.03 -9.01 3.87
C HIS A 58 -0.82 -7.74 3.85
N SER A 59 -0.20 -6.56 3.97
CA SER A 59 -0.92 -5.28 3.94
C SER A 59 -1.66 -5.05 2.61
N VAL A 60 -1.06 -5.42 1.48
CA VAL A 60 -1.74 -5.37 0.17
C VAL A 60 -2.92 -6.35 0.12
N LYS A 61 -2.78 -7.54 0.70
CA LYS A 61 -3.87 -8.52 0.78
C LYS A 61 -5.06 -7.97 1.59
N GLU A 62 -4.80 -7.28 2.70
CA GLU A 62 -5.85 -6.62 3.49
C GLU A 62 -6.52 -5.47 2.72
N LEU A 63 -5.77 -4.70 1.94
CA LEU A 63 -6.34 -3.65 1.09
C LEU A 63 -7.24 -4.25 -0.02
N LEU A 64 -6.80 -5.36 -0.62
CA LEU A 64 -7.57 -6.09 -1.63
C LEU A 64 -8.82 -6.76 -1.04
N SER A 65 -8.77 -7.25 0.21
CA SER A 65 -9.90 -7.93 0.84
C SER A 65 -11.10 -7.01 1.04
N ILE A 66 -10.87 -5.71 1.18
CA ILE A 66 -11.90 -4.68 1.24
C ILE A 66 -12.25 -4.10 -0.14
N GLY A 67 -11.69 -4.63 -1.23
CA GLY A 67 -12.02 -4.21 -2.60
C GLY A 67 -11.28 -2.98 -3.12
N ILE A 68 -10.14 -2.63 -2.51
CA ILE A 68 -9.28 -1.55 -3.00
C ILE A 68 -8.03 -2.16 -3.65
N GLN A 69 -7.87 -1.92 -4.95
CA GLN A 69 -6.67 -2.31 -5.68
C GLN A 69 -5.67 -1.15 -5.74
N PRO A 70 -4.47 -1.27 -5.14
CA PRO A 70 -3.46 -0.23 -5.24
C PRO A 70 -2.91 -0.16 -6.66
N ASP A 71 -2.80 1.06 -7.19
CA ASP A 71 -2.15 1.33 -8.48
C ASP A 71 -0.63 1.40 -8.33
N ILE A 72 -0.20 2.02 -7.24
CA ILE A 72 1.19 2.30 -6.91
C ILE A 72 1.47 1.81 -5.50
N LEU A 73 2.57 1.08 -5.34
CA LEU A 73 3.12 0.75 -4.03
C LEU A 73 4.27 1.69 -3.73
N VAL A 74 4.20 2.35 -2.58
CA VAL A 74 5.28 3.20 -2.07
C VAL A 74 5.97 2.44 -0.94
N CYS A 75 7.14 1.91 -1.23
CA CYS A 75 7.87 0.98 -0.39
C CYS A 75 8.92 1.77 0.41
N ARG A 76 8.69 2.05 1.69
CA ARG A 76 9.69 2.64 2.58
C ARG A 76 10.71 1.59 2.98
N SER A 77 12.00 1.88 2.84
CA SER A 77 13.05 0.99 3.33
C SER A 77 14.26 1.78 3.82
N ASP A 78 14.93 1.29 4.84
CA ASP A 78 16.19 1.85 5.35
C ASP A 78 17.39 1.52 4.44
N ARG A 79 17.21 0.61 3.47
CA ARG A 79 18.23 0.18 2.51
C ARG A 79 17.64 0.06 1.12
N ALA A 80 18.52 -0.02 0.11
CA ALA A 80 18.09 -0.29 -1.25
C ALA A 80 17.39 -1.65 -1.34
N VAL A 81 16.11 -1.65 -1.74
CA VAL A 81 15.38 -2.89 -2.04
C VAL A 81 15.91 -3.46 -3.35
N PRO A 82 16.40 -4.72 -3.39
CA PRO A 82 16.86 -5.38 -4.61
C PRO A 82 15.76 -5.45 -5.69
N ALA A 83 16.14 -5.38 -6.97
CA ALA A 83 15.18 -5.34 -8.07
C ALA A 83 14.28 -6.60 -8.15
N ASN A 84 14.81 -7.76 -7.78
CA ASN A 84 14.07 -9.03 -7.69
C ASN A 84 13.01 -9.03 -6.58
N GLU A 85 13.10 -8.12 -5.61
CA GLU A 85 12.15 -7.99 -4.50
C GLU A 85 11.16 -6.83 -4.67
N ARG A 86 11.31 -6.04 -5.75
CA ARG A 86 10.37 -4.96 -6.08
C ARG A 86 9.22 -5.49 -6.93
N ALA A 87 8.00 -5.11 -6.57
CA ALA A 87 6.86 -5.26 -7.47
C ALA A 87 7.03 -4.34 -8.70
N LYS A 88 6.43 -4.71 -9.83
CA LYS A 88 6.52 -3.93 -11.10
C LYS A 88 6.18 -2.45 -10.93
N ASN A 89 5.22 -2.13 -10.05
CA ASN A 89 4.76 -0.76 -9.78
C ASN A 89 5.17 -0.26 -8.37
N CYS A 90 6.27 -0.78 -7.80
CA CYS A 90 6.80 -0.31 -6.51
C CYS A 90 7.83 0.81 -6.72
N ILE A 91 7.53 1.97 -6.13
CA ILE A 91 8.47 3.08 -5.95
C ILE A 91 9.06 2.93 -4.56
N VAL A 92 10.39 2.93 -4.45
CA VAL A 92 11.07 2.82 -3.15
C VAL A 92 11.44 4.21 -2.66
N LEU A 93 11.02 4.53 -1.44
CA LEU A 93 11.38 5.75 -0.69
C LEU A 93 12.37 5.43 0.42
#